data_AF-A0A7S4KR21-F1
#
_entry.id   AF-A0A7S4KR21-F1
#
_cell.length_a   1.000
_cell.length_b   1.000
_cell.length_c   1.000
_cell.angle_alpha   90.00
_cell.angle_beta   90.00
_cell.angle_gamma   90.00
#
_symmetry.space_group_name_H-M   'P 1'
#
loop_
_entity.id
_entity.type
_entity.pdbx_description
1 polymer ?
#
loop_
_entity_poly.entity_id
_entity_poly.type
_entity_poly.pdbx_seq_one_letter_code
_entity_poly.pdbx_strand_id
1 'polypeptide(L)'
;KFGNINEMCEVVDALLSRCSEPKMGIHQALSLKTPEGFTPLFLACMSLNKKLVNKYLSLGADPHTKDNNGNNVLHALVGYGSGSDDIAEIVKILQKKGVDINERNNKGKPPLFYACYRDNDFFFDLVNLGADMEVLDNKGRNIFHVIGKKNSFVTHTDKLLLKL
;
A
#
# COMPACT_ATOMS: atom_id res chain seq x y z
N LYS A 1 22.68 -1.01 -4.72
CA LYS A 1 21.45 -0.47 -5.34
C LYS A 1 20.71 -1.66 -5.93
N PHE A 2 19.50 -1.97 -5.48
CA PHE A 2 18.68 -3.05 -6.04
C PHE A 2 17.89 -2.49 -7.22
N GLY A 3 17.92 -3.17 -8.36
CA GLY A 3 17.32 -2.73 -9.62
C GLY A 3 15.86 -3.11 -9.80
N ASN A 4 15.35 -4.10 -9.04
CA ASN A 4 13.95 -4.53 -9.11
C ASN A 4 13.50 -5.28 -7.83
N ILE A 5 12.20 -5.61 -7.79
CA ILE A 5 11.53 -6.29 -6.66
C ILE A 5 12.16 -7.64 -6.29
N ASN A 6 12.54 -8.44 -7.29
CA ASN A 6 13.05 -9.80 -7.08
C ASN A 6 14.44 -9.75 -6.44
N GLU A 7 15.32 -8.88 -6.92
CA GLU A 7 16.67 -8.72 -6.36
C GLU A 7 16.65 -8.34 -4.88
N MET A 8 15.76 -7.44 -4.47
CA MET A 8 15.69 -7.00 -3.08
C MET A 8 15.10 -8.09 -2.16
N CYS A 9 14.03 -8.76 -2.59
CA CYS A 9 13.44 -9.87 -1.84
C CYS A 9 14.41 -11.06 -1.73
N GLU A 10 15.12 -11.39 -2.81
CA GLU A 10 16.13 -12.45 -2.84
C GLU A 10 17.29 -12.14 -1.89
N VAL A 11 17.76 -10.89 -1.84
CA VAL A 11 18.84 -10.49 -0.93
C VAL A 11 18.38 -10.62 0.53
N VAL A 12 17.16 -10.19 0.85
CA VAL A 12 16.60 -10.35 2.19
C VAL A 12 16.44 -11.82 2.53
N ASP A 13 15.90 -12.63 1.63
CA ASP A 13 15.70 -14.06 1.86
C ASP A 13 17.02 -14.85 1.95
N ALA A 14 18.04 -14.47 1.17
CA ALA A 14 19.38 -15.02 1.26
C ALA A 14 20.09 -14.67 2.56
N LEU A 15 19.87 -13.46 3.11
CA LEU A 15 20.38 -13.08 4.41
C LEU A 15 19.67 -13.85 5.54
N LEU A 16 18.37 -14.09 5.40
CA LEU A 16 17.59 -14.88 6.36
C LEU A 16 17.98 -16.37 6.37
N SER A 17 18.47 -16.92 5.25
CA SER A 17 18.87 -18.33 5.17
C SER A 17 20.30 -18.61 5.66
N ARG A 18 21.16 -17.58 5.76
CA ARG A 18 22.59 -17.71 6.10
C ARG A 18 22.92 -17.23 7.52
N CYS A 19 22.03 -17.43 8.48
CA CYS A 19 22.08 -16.91 9.87
C CYS A 19 23.33 -17.21 10.73
N SER A 20 24.46 -17.64 10.17
CA SER A 20 25.71 -17.83 10.90
C SER A 20 26.68 -16.65 10.81
N GLU A 21 26.72 -15.86 9.72
CA GLU A 21 27.60 -14.66 9.62
C GLU A 21 27.14 -13.59 8.59
N PRO A 22 26.02 -12.86 8.78
CA PRO A 22 25.81 -11.64 8.02
C PRO A 22 26.44 -10.46 8.79
N LYS A 23 27.39 -9.75 8.15
CA LYS A 23 27.91 -8.44 8.64
C LYS A 23 26.82 -7.38 8.83
N MET A 24 25.60 -7.64 8.36
CA MET A 24 24.42 -6.78 8.42
C MET A 24 23.29 -7.52 9.17
N GLY A 25 22.78 -6.93 10.25
CA GLY A 25 21.70 -7.53 11.04
C GLY A 25 20.36 -7.59 10.29
N ILE A 26 19.48 -8.52 10.68
CA ILE A 26 18.15 -8.72 10.06
C ILE A 26 17.33 -7.43 10.03
N HIS A 27 17.29 -6.68 11.13
CA HIS A 27 16.60 -5.38 11.20
C HIS A 27 17.15 -4.37 10.19
N GLN A 28 18.47 -4.35 10.00
CA GLN A 28 19.09 -3.47 9.02
C GLN A 28 18.73 -3.89 7.59
N ALA A 29 18.70 -5.20 7.30
CA ALA A 29 18.27 -5.72 6.00
C ALA A 29 16.81 -5.36 5.67
N LEU A 30 15.90 -5.43 6.66
CA LEU A 30 14.49 -5.06 6.50
C LEU A 30 14.28 -3.55 6.32
N SER A 31 15.25 -2.72 6.74
CA SER A 31 15.24 -1.27 6.56
C SER A 31 15.84 -0.77 5.24
N LEU A 32 16.47 -1.67 4.46
CA LEU A 32 17.03 -1.30 3.16
C LEU A 32 15.95 -0.70 2.28
N LYS A 33 16.37 0.19 1.37
CA LYS A 33 15.48 0.82 0.39
C LYS A 33 16.02 0.67 -1.03
N THR A 34 15.12 0.45 -1.99
CA THR A 34 15.44 0.65 -3.41
C THR A 34 15.71 2.14 -3.71
N PRO A 35 16.25 2.51 -4.89
CA PRO A 35 16.38 3.91 -5.28
C PRO A 35 15.08 4.72 -5.21
N GLU A 36 13.93 4.07 -5.40
CA GLU A 36 12.58 4.65 -5.32
C GLU A 36 12.07 4.79 -3.87
N GLY A 37 12.82 4.24 -2.90
CA GLY A 37 12.51 4.31 -1.47
C GLY A 37 11.73 3.09 -0.93
N PHE A 38 11.58 2.01 -1.71
CA PHE A 38 10.79 0.85 -1.30
C PHE A 38 11.58 -0.06 -0.37
N THR A 39 10.98 -0.42 0.76
CA THR A 39 11.51 -1.46 1.67
C THR A 39 11.05 -2.85 1.24
N PRO A 40 11.63 -3.94 1.78
CA PRO A 40 11.19 -5.31 1.47
C PRO A 40 9.71 -5.54 1.79
N LEU A 41 9.21 -4.97 2.89
CA LEU A 41 7.79 -5.01 3.24
C LEU A 41 6.93 -4.25 2.22
N PHE A 42 7.40 -3.10 1.74
CA PHE A 42 6.72 -2.32 0.71
C PHE A 42 6.55 -3.12 -0.58
N LEU A 43 7.63 -3.78 -1.02
CA LEU A 43 7.63 -4.66 -2.18
C LEU A 43 6.73 -5.89 -1.99
N ALA A 44 6.72 -6.50 -0.81
CA ALA A 44 5.83 -7.60 -0.49
C ALA A 44 4.34 -7.19 -0.60
N CYS A 45 4.00 -5.97 -0.18
CA CYS A 45 2.66 -5.42 -0.34
C CYS A 45 2.32 -5.15 -1.82
N MET A 46 3.26 -4.59 -2.61
CA MET A 46 3.05 -4.36 -4.05
C MET A 46 2.79 -5.64 -4.84
N SER A 47 3.43 -6.75 -4.44
CA SER A 47 3.28 -8.07 -5.08
C SER A 47 2.09 -8.89 -4.54
N LEU A 48 1.30 -8.35 -3.61
CA LEU A 48 0.21 -9.06 -2.93
C LEU A 48 0.63 -10.38 -2.26
N ASN A 49 1.90 -10.52 -1.93
CA ASN A 49 2.41 -11.74 -1.33
C ASN A 49 2.18 -11.72 0.18
N LYS A 50 0.97 -12.08 0.61
CA LYS A 50 0.56 -12.17 2.03
C LYS A 50 1.52 -12.98 2.90
N LYS A 51 2.14 -14.04 2.35
CA LYS A 51 3.13 -14.85 3.08
C LYS A 51 4.39 -14.02 3.39
N LEU A 52 4.91 -13.28 2.41
CA LEU A 52 6.05 -12.39 2.62
C LEU A 52 5.71 -11.22 3.53
N VAL A 53 4.52 -10.64 3.40
CA VAL A 53 4.05 -9.58 4.32
C VAL A 53 4.09 -10.06 5.77
N ASN A 54 3.46 -11.20 6.07
CA ASN A 54 3.47 -11.76 7.42
C ASN A 54 4.87 -12.13 7.91
N LYS A 55 5.70 -12.71 7.03
CA LYS A 55 7.08 -13.06 7.33
C LYS A 55 7.92 -11.83 7.70
N TYR A 56 7.88 -10.77 6.90
CA TYR A 56 8.67 -9.57 7.17
C TYR A 56 8.16 -8.82 8.40
N LEU A 57 6.84 -8.77 8.62
CA LEU A 57 6.26 -8.20 9.85
C LEU A 57 6.64 -8.99 11.10
N SER A 58 6.67 -10.33 11.05
CA SER A 58 7.07 -11.15 12.20
C SER A 58 8.56 -11.02 12.53
N LEU A 59 9.38 -10.70 11.53
CA LEU A 59 10.81 -10.38 11.68
C LEU A 59 11.08 -8.93 12.10
N GLY A 60 10.03 -8.13 12.33
CA GLY A 60 10.15 -6.76 12.82
C GLY A 60 10.40 -5.72 11.73
N ALA A 61 9.95 -5.96 10.49
CA ALA A 61 9.90 -4.91 9.49
C ALA A 61 8.94 -3.80 9.94
N ASP A 62 9.36 -2.55 9.79
CA ASP A 62 8.55 -1.38 10.10
C ASP A 62 7.42 -1.23 9.06
N PRO A 63 6.14 -1.27 9.46
CA PRO A 63 5.00 -1.10 8.56
C PRO A 63 4.71 0.36 8.20
N HIS A 64 5.31 1.33 8.89
CA HIS A 64 5.09 2.77 8.67
C HIS A 64 6.07 3.38 7.64
N THR A 65 6.80 2.53 6.91
CA THR A 65 7.77 3.00 5.93
C THR A 65 7.11 3.71 4.77
N LYS A 66 7.83 4.70 4.23
CA LYS A 66 7.40 5.49 3.07
C LYS A 66 8.43 5.45 1.94
N ASP A 67 7.91 5.47 0.72
CA ASP A 67 8.69 5.70 -0.50
C ASP A 67 9.08 7.18 -0.66
N ASN A 68 9.80 7.52 -1.74
CA ASN A 68 10.23 8.89 -2.00
C ASN A 68 9.07 9.87 -2.30
N ASN A 69 7.88 9.37 -2.61
CA ASN A 69 6.67 10.16 -2.82
C ASN A 69 5.83 10.31 -1.54
N GLY A 70 6.30 9.76 -0.41
CA GLY A 70 5.56 9.73 0.85
C GLY A 70 4.43 8.70 0.87
N ASN A 71 4.34 7.81 -0.13
CA ASN A 71 3.39 6.70 -0.12
C ASN A 71 3.82 5.72 0.97
N ASN A 72 2.88 5.31 1.82
CA ASN A 72 3.07 4.17 2.72
C ASN A 72 2.74 2.84 2.01
N VAL A 73 2.89 1.73 2.71
CA VAL A 73 2.61 0.37 2.19
C VAL A 73 1.16 0.18 1.69
N LEU A 74 0.17 0.90 2.25
CA LEU A 74 -1.23 0.83 1.80
C LEU A 74 -1.45 1.54 0.47
N HIS A 75 -0.78 2.67 0.22
CA HIS A 75 -0.82 3.31 -1.10
C HIS A 75 -0.29 2.37 -2.18
N ALA A 76 0.80 1.66 -1.88
CA ALA A 76 1.42 0.72 -2.79
C ALA A 76 0.50 -0.48 -3.07
N LEU A 77 -0.05 -1.06 -2.00
CA LEU A 77 -1.00 -2.17 -2.06
C LEU A 77 -2.20 -1.85 -2.96
N VAL A 78 -2.81 -0.69 -2.74
CA VAL A 78 -4.00 -0.23 -3.47
C VAL A 78 -3.67 0.14 -4.91
N GLY A 79 -2.54 0.83 -5.14
CA GLY A 79 -2.15 1.37 -6.44
C GLY A 79 -1.53 0.37 -7.41
N TYR A 80 -0.91 -0.71 -6.91
CA TYR A 80 -0.19 -1.68 -7.75
C TYR A 80 -0.76 -3.11 -7.69
N GLY A 81 -1.57 -3.45 -6.68
CA GLY A 81 -2.13 -4.79 -6.56
C GLY A 81 -3.15 -5.14 -7.65
N SER A 82 -3.23 -6.42 -8.02
CA SER A 82 -4.26 -6.97 -8.92
C SER A 82 -5.15 -7.95 -8.15
N GLY A 83 -6.47 -7.70 -8.11
CA GLY A 83 -7.44 -8.50 -7.33
C GLY A 83 -7.82 -7.87 -5.99
N SER A 84 -9.07 -8.03 -5.56
CA SER A 84 -9.66 -7.38 -4.38
C SER A 84 -9.46 -8.17 -3.07
N ASP A 85 -9.64 -9.49 -3.11
CA ASP A 85 -9.69 -10.33 -1.90
C ASP A 85 -8.36 -10.35 -1.12
N ASP A 86 -7.24 -10.54 -1.82
CA ASP A 86 -5.91 -10.54 -1.19
C ASP A 86 -5.55 -9.17 -0.59
N ILE A 87 -6.05 -8.09 -1.18
CA ILE A 87 -5.80 -6.73 -0.68
C ILE A 87 -6.52 -6.52 0.64
N ALA A 88 -7.81 -6.86 0.74
CA ALA A 88 -8.59 -6.64 1.96
C ALA A 88 -7.97 -7.34 3.18
N GLU A 89 -7.43 -8.56 3.01
CA GLU A 89 -6.73 -9.27 4.08
C GLU A 89 -5.42 -8.58 4.48
N ILE A 90 -4.61 -8.15 3.50
CA ILE A 90 -3.34 -7.47 3.78
C ILE A 90 -3.60 -6.11 4.45
N VAL A 91 -4.64 -5.37 4.03
CA VAL A 91 -5.08 -4.12 4.69
C VAL A 91 -5.38 -4.38 6.17
N LYS A 92 -6.17 -5.42 6.49
CA LYS A 92 -6.49 -5.78 7.88
C LYS A 92 -5.24 -6.13 8.69
N ILE A 93 -4.27 -6.82 8.09
CA ILE A 93 -2.98 -7.13 8.75
C ILE A 93 -2.22 -5.83 9.08
N LEU A 94 -2.13 -4.90 8.12
CA LEU A 94 -1.42 -3.64 8.29
C LEU A 94 -2.12 -2.70 9.28
N GLN A 95 -3.45 -2.62 9.26
CA GLN A 95 -4.23 -1.86 10.25
C GLN A 95 -4.04 -2.40 11.68
N LYS A 96 -3.98 -3.74 11.86
CA LYS A 96 -3.62 -4.34 13.16
C LYS A 96 -2.22 -3.97 13.64
N LYS A 97 -1.34 -3.54 12.73
CA LYS A 97 -0.01 -3.00 13.04
C LYS A 97 0.00 -1.48 13.18
N GLY A 98 -1.16 -0.83 13.13
CA GLY A 98 -1.32 0.61 13.34
C GLY A 98 -1.18 1.46 12.08
N VAL A 99 -1.06 0.86 10.89
CA VAL A 99 -0.99 1.66 9.65
C VAL A 99 -2.35 2.29 9.37
N ASP A 100 -2.37 3.62 9.30
CA ASP A 100 -3.58 4.38 9.00
C ASP A 100 -3.94 4.31 7.51
N ILE A 101 -5.16 3.85 7.23
CA ILE A 101 -5.73 3.75 5.88
C ILE A 101 -6.00 5.12 5.25
N ASN A 102 -6.03 6.18 6.05
CA ASN A 102 -6.28 7.56 5.62
C ASN A 102 -5.01 8.42 5.60
N GLU A 103 -3.85 7.84 5.89
CA GLU A 103 -2.59 8.57 5.88
C GLU A 103 -2.31 9.15 4.48
N ARG A 104 -1.86 10.40 4.43
CA ARG A 104 -1.63 11.13 3.18
C ARG A 104 -0.18 11.06 2.73
N ASN A 105 0.03 10.85 1.43
CA ASN A 105 1.34 11.01 0.81
C ASN A 105 1.72 12.49 0.58
N ASN A 106 2.87 12.74 -0.05
CA ASN A 106 3.39 14.10 -0.29
C ASN A 106 2.48 14.95 -1.22
N LYS A 107 1.52 14.33 -1.92
CA LYS A 107 0.52 15.01 -2.76
C LYS A 107 -0.81 15.24 -2.01
N GLY A 108 -0.87 14.90 -0.72
CA GLY A 108 -2.08 14.98 0.11
C GLY A 108 -3.09 13.89 -0.20
N LYS A 109 -2.71 12.87 -0.97
CA LYS A 109 -3.62 11.80 -1.38
C LYS A 109 -3.52 10.65 -0.39
N PRO A 110 -4.63 10.16 0.18
CA PRO A 110 -4.65 8.88 0.86
C PRO A 110 -4.71 7.70 -0.13
N PRO A 111 -4.50 6.45 0.34
CA PRO A 111 -4.61 5.24 -0.48
C PRO A 111 -5.89 5.17 -1.33
N LEU A 112 -7.05 5.57 -0.80
CA LEU A 112 -8.34 5.49 -1.50
C LEU A 112 -8.37 6.25 -2.85
N PHE A 113 -7.56 7.30 -3.01
CA PHE A 113 -7.43 8.02 -4.30
C PHE A 113 -6.92 7.13 -5.44
N TYR A 114 -6.17 6.09 -5.12
CA TYR A 114 -5.64 5.14 -6.10
C TYR A 114 -6.67 4.07 -6.47
N ALA A 115 -7.57 3.73 -5.54
CA ALA A 115 -8.68 2.80 -5.80
C ALA A 115 -9.69 3.36 -6.81
N CYS A 116 -9.81 4.69 -6.91
CA CYS A 116 -10.66 5.38 -7.90
C CYS A 116 -10.34 4.99 -9.36
N TYR A 117 -9.12 4.51 -9.63
CA TYR A 117 -8.69 4.10 -10.96
C TYR A 117 -9.02 2.63 -11.27
N ARG A 118 -9.50 1.87 -10.29
CA ARG A 118 -9.84 0.43 -10.38
C ARG A 118 -11.35 0.25 -10.56
N ASP A 119 -11.85 -0.94 -10.23
CA ASP A 119 -13.28 -1.25 -10.22
C ASP A 119 -13.99 -0.64 -8.98
N ASN A 120 -15.32 -0.56 -9.06
CA ASN A 120 -16.15 0.07 -8.04
C ASN A 120 -16.21 -0.77 -6.76
N ASP A 121 -16.22 -2.11 -6.88
CA ASP A 121 -16.35 -3.01 -5.74
C ASP A 121 -15.14 -2.86 -4.82
N PHE A 122 -13.94 -2.85 -5.38
CA PHE A 122 -12.70 -2.60 -4.66
C PHE A 122 -12.66 -1.24 -3.96
N PHE A 123 -13.21 -0.19 -4.60
CA PHE A 123 -13.34 1.11 -3.96
C PHE A 123 -14.22 1.03 -2.70
N PHE A 124 -15.39 0.40 -2.80
CA PHE A 124 -16.29 0.24 -1.66
C PHE A 124 -15.75 -0.70 -0.59
N ASP A 125 -14.96 -1.71 -0.95
CA ASP A 125 -14.29 -2.56 0.02
C ASP A 125 -13.34 -1.77 0.92
N LEU A 126 -12.56 -0.85 0.36
CA LEU A 126 -11.68 0.02 1.15
C LEU A 126 -12.47 0.99 2.02
N VAL A 127 -13.60 1.51 1.53
CA VAL A 127 -14.51 2.34 2.34
C VAL A 127 -15.08 1.55 3.52
N ASN A 128 -15.48 0.29 3.29
CA ASN A 128 -15.93 -0.62 4.36
C ASN A 128 -14.81 -0.95 5.36
N LEU A 129 -13.55 -0.85 4.95
CA LEU A 129 -12.37 -0.96 5.82
C LEU A 129 -12.00 0.34 6.55
N GLY A 130 -12.82 1.39 6.43
CA GLY A 130 -12.67 2.66 7.13
C GLY A 130 -11.93 3.75 6.36
N ALA A 131 -11.78 3.59 5.03
CA ALA A 131 -11.23 4.66 4.20
C ALA A 131 -12.22 5.83 4.08
N ASP A 132 -11.73 7.04 4.33
CA ASP A 132 -12.50 8.28 4.28
C ASP A 132 -12.66 8.77 2.83
N MET A 133 -13.91 9.03 2.45
CA MET A 133 -14.27 9.50 1.12
C MET A 133 -14.28 11.03 1.00
N GLU A 134 -14.31 11.75 2.12
CA GLU A 134 -14.45 13.22 2.17
C GLU A 134 -13.10 13.95 2.12
N VAL A 135 -12.04 13.23 1.77
CA VAL A 135 -10.67 13.76 1.75
C VAL A 135 -10.35 14.55 0.47
N LEU A 136 -9.63 15.67 0.65
CA LEU A 136 -9.12 16.53 -0.42
C LEU A 136 -7.61 16.39 -0.61
N ASP A 137 -7.12 16.23 -1.83
CA ASP A 137 -5.67 16.29 -2.09
C ASP A 137 -5.10 17.72 -1.90
N ASN A 138 -3.78 17.88 -2.02
CA ASN A 138 -3.13 19.20 -1.87
C ASN A 138 -3.56 20.23 -2.92
N LYS A 139 -4.33 19.83 -3.94
CA LYS A 139 -4.93 20.73 -4.94
C LYS A 139 -6.42 21.01 -4.66
N GLY A 140 -6.93 20.61 -3.49
CA GLY A 140 -8.34 20.77 -3.12
C GLY A 140 -9.27 19.82 -3.87
N ARG A 141 -8.76 18.78 -4.53
CA ARG A 141 -9.60 17.85 -5.29
C ARG A 141 -10.09 16.74 -4.37
N ASN A 142 -11.40 16.52 -4.32
CA ASN A 142 -11.99 15.33 -3.72
C ASN A 142 -11.89 14.11 -4.66
N ILE A 143 -12.32 12.96 -4.16
CA ILE A 143 -12.38 11.71 -4.93
C ILE A 143 -13.25 11.82 -6.19
N PHE A 144 -14.38 12.53 -6.13
CA PHE A 144 -15.25 12.76 -7.30
C PHE A 144 -14.55 13.53 -8.43
N HIS A 145 -13.67 14.48 -8.12
CA HIS A 145 -12.86 15.17 -9.14
C HIS A 145 -11.90 14.21 -9.87
N VAL A 146 -11.49 13.13 -9.21
CA VAL A 146 -10.62 12.10 -9.80
C VAL A 146 -11.45 11.12 -10.63
N ILE A 147 -12.59 10.69 -10.08
CA ILE A 147 -13.51 9.74 -10.71
C ILE A 147 -14.19 10.33 -11.95
N GLY A 148 -14.67 11.58 -11.89
CA GLY A 148 -15.38 12.24 -13.00
C GLY A 148 -14.55 12.43 -14.27
N LYS A 149 -13.23 12.23 -14.20
CA LYS A 149 -12.37 12.15 -15.39
C LYS A 149 -12.47 10.82 -16.14
N LYS A 150 -13.14 9.81 -15.57
CA LYS A 150 -13.28 8.45 -16.11
C LYS A 150 -14.78 8.15 -16.28
N ASN A 151 -15.23 7.92 -17.52
CA ASN A 151 -16.62 7.59 -17.87
C ASN A 151 -17.14 6.25 -17.29
N SER A 152 -16.39 5.55 -16.43
CA SER A 152 -16.70 4.18 -15.98
C SER A 152 -17.38 4.07 -14.62
N PHE A 153 -17.47 5.14 -13.84
CA PHE A 153 -18.03 5.11 -12.46
C PHE A 153 -19.53 5.42 -12.39
N VAL A 154 -20.16 5.66 -13.54
CA VAL A 154 -21.47 6.35 -13.66
C VAL A 154 -22.65 5.54 -13.10
N THR A 155 -22.51 4.24 -12.85
CA THR A 155 -23.66 3.41 -12.40
C THR A 155 -23.92 3.41 -10.89
N HIS A 156 -22.98 3.87 -10.06
CA HIS A 156 -23.13 3.86 -8.58
C HIS A 156 -23.04 5.26 -7.94
N THR A 157 -22.80 6.31 -8.74
CA THR A 157 -22.77 7.70 -8.27
C THR A 157 -24.07 8.10 -7.56
N ASP A 158 -25.21 7.58 -7.99
CA ASP A 158 -26.51 7.86 -7.37
C ASP A 158 -26.59 7.38 -5.91
N LYS A 159 -25.97 6.24 -5.54
CA LYS A 159 -25.96 5.76 -4.15
C LYS A 159 -25.00 6.52 -3.25
N LEU A 160 -23.91 7.05 -3.81
CA LEU A 160 -22.94 7.89 -3.09
C LEU A 160 -23.47 9.30 -2.88
N LEU A 161 -24.18 9.86 -3.87
CA LEU A 161 -24.83 11.18 -3.76
C LEU A 161 -26.03 11.18 -2.79
N LEU A 162 -26.73 10.05 -2.64
CA LEU A 162 -27.86 9.91 -1.70
C LEU A 162 -27.47 9.83 -0.21
N LYS A 163 -26.18 9.79 0.13
CA LYS A 163 -25.68 9.77 1.52
C LYS A 163 -25.12 11.11 2.01
N LEU A 164 -25.13 12.15 1.17
CA LEU A 164 -24.91 13.55 1.54
C LEU A 164 -26.26 14.26 1.68
#